data_AF-A0A662VHM9-F1
#
_entry.id   AF-A0A662VHM9-F1
#
_cell.length_a   1.000
_cell.length_b   1.000
_cell.length_c   1.000
_cell.angle_alpha   90.00
_cell.angle_beta   90.00
_cell.angle_gamma   90.00
#
_symmetry.space_group_name_H-M   'P 1'
#
loop_
_entity.id
_entity.type
_entity.pdbx_description
1 polymer ?
#
loop_
_entity_poly.entity_id
_entity_poly.type
_entity_poly.pdbx_seq_one_letter_code
_entity_poly.pdbx_strand_id
1 'polypeptide(L)'
;MSGKGRRKGGIRIYLKGVFERLNAGLLPSEVKDVPKSTLYDLLNLLKECRLVYEDEDGKYYFAWRKERKEIEEKWKKEREEILNRFFYPFAPQDYERKLEHCKNLFEIEGKFVLDSPAGIESFVWRMLEEEKEELRSSPRKYFLQHIKSGYPEIYKLYERWKELLKEVDEAWKAFSQEVNERAAKKFTVSEKPREDEKVVWQLSQAVEKCIHLRRVDVREEGGFVWVYNLTVSKDESIIKDLEEFIRGCIESEPGELYRKYSELLAQRDSTFVRLKYSIESLAVDVKHRRVLEGHCEKCPPVTILNLKNLVLV
;
A
#
# COMPACT_ATOMS: atom_id res chain seq x y z
N MET A 1 -58.89 -8.95 35.02
CA MET A 1 -58.05 -10.16 35.01
C MET A 1 -57.07 -10.05 33.85
N SER A 2 -55.84 -9.60 34.14
CA SER A 2 -54.82 -9.30 33.13
C SER A 2 -53.98 -10.54 32.85
N GLY A 3 -54.21 -11.18 31.70
CA GLY A 3 -53.40 -12.30 31.22
C GLY A 3 -52.00 -11.81 30.84
N LYS A 4 -50.99 -12.16 31.65
CA LYS A 4 -49.58 -11.97 31.32
C LYS A 4 -49.23 -12.86 30.11
N GLY A 5 -49.12 -12.26 28.93
CA GLY A 5 -48.55 -12.90 27.75
C GLY A 5 -47.11 -13.34 28.01
N ARG A 6 -46.88 -14.65 28.15
CA ARG A 6 -45.53 -15.24 28.15
C ARG A 6 -44.92 -15.01 26.77
N ARG A 7 -43.97 -14.08 26.65
CA ARG A 7 -43.14 -13.92 25.45
C ARG A 7 -42.35 -15.21 25.23
N LYS A 8 -42.70 -15.98 24.19
CA LYS A 8 -41.97 -17.16 23.71
C LYS A 8 -40.65 -16.74 23.03
N GLY A 9 -39.76 -16.07 23.75
CA GLY A 9 -38.35 -15.97 23.37
C GLY A 9 -37.63 -17.15 24.02
N GLY A 10 -37.60 -18.31 23.37
CA GLY A 10 -36.90 -19.49 23.91
C GLY A 10 -35.40 -19.25 24.05
N ILE A 11 -34.65 -20.32 24.36
CA ILE A 11 -33.19 -20.34 24.57
C ILE A 11 -32.35 -19.52 23.56
N ARG A 12 -32.88 -19.32 22.35
CA ARG A 12 -32.33 -18.51 21.27
C ARG A 12 -32.01 -17.06 21.63
N ILE A 13 -32.72 -16.44 22.59
CA ILE A 13 -32.47 -15.04 22.98
C ILE A 13 -31.10 -14.86 23.63
N TYR A 14 -30.53 -15.92 24.20
CA TYR A 14 -29.24 -15.89 24.90
C TYR A 14 -28.06 -16.27 24.00
N LEU A 15 -28.30 -16.91 22.84
CA LEU A 15 -27.25 -17.46 21.97
C LEU A 15 -26.25 -16.40 21.53
N LYS A 16 -26.71 -15.21 21.15
CA LYS A 16 -25.83 -14.13 20.67
C LYS A 16 -24.81 -13.72 21.74
N GLY A 17 -25.28 -13.42 22.95
CA GLY A 17 -24.40 -13.01 24.05
C GLY A 17 -23.46 -14.13 24.51
N VAL A 18 -23.93 -15.38 24.49
CA VAL A 18 -23.10 -16.56 24.80
C VAL A 18 -22.00 -16.74 23.74
N PHE A 19 -22.31 -16.62 22.44
CA PHE A 19 -21.33 -16.74 21.36
C PHE A 19 -20.27 -15.62 21.37
N GLU A 20 -20.68 -14.39 21.63
CA GLU A 20 -19.75 -13.25 21.77
C GLU A 20 -18.76 -13.49 22.92
N ARG A 21 -19.21 -14.09 24.03
CA ARG A 21 -18.33 -14.41 25.18
C ARG A 21 -17.48 -15.65 24.96
N LEU A 22 -17.96 -16.66 24.22
CA LEU A 22 -17.16 -17.82 23.82
C LEU A 22 -15.95 -17.40 22.95
N ASN A 23 -16.05 -16.32 22.19
CA ASN A 23 -14.91 -15.73 21.48
C ASN A 23 -13.85 -15.16 22.43
N ALA A 24 -14.19 -14.75 23.64
CA ALA A 24 -13.24 -14.23 24.63
C ALA A 24 -12.75 -15.30 25.63
N GLY A 25 -13.46 -16.44 25.71
CA GLY A 25 -13.30 -17.43 26.78
C GLY A 25 -14.36 -17.22 27.84
N LEU A 26 -15.47 -17.95 27.72
CA LEU A 26 -16.63 -17.81 28.58
C LEU A 26 -16.39 -18.55 29.90
N LEU A 27 -16.36 -17.83 31.02
CA LEU A 27 -16.42 -18.43 32.35
C LEU A 27 -17.87 -18.42 32.85
N PRO A 28 -18.51 -19.57 33.13
CA PRO A 28 -19.94 -19.61 33.48
C PRO A 28 -20.32 -18.79 34.71
N SER A 29 -19.39 -18.59 35.66
CA SER A 29 -19.61 -17.76 36.85
C SER A 29 -19.71 -16.26 36.56
N GLU A 30 -19.20 -15.79 35.43
CA GLU A 30 -19.18 -14.37 35.05
C GLU A 30 -20.41 -13.95 34.25
N VAL A 31 -21.19 -14.92 33.75
CA VAL A 31 -22.41 -14.70 32.98
C VAL A 31 -23.59 -14.47 33.92
N LYS A 32 -24.00 -13.20 34.09
CA LYS A 32 -25.08 -12.80 35.03
C LYS A 32 -26.46 -12.62 34.38
N ASP A 33 -26.48 -12.42 33.07
CA ASP A 33 -27.64 -12.09 32.23
C ASP A 33 -28.34 -13.32 31.62
N VAL A 34 -27.80 -14.53 31.84
CA VAL A 34 -28.39 -15.80 31.42
C VAL A 34 -28.65 -16.66 32.67
N PRO A 35 -29.84 -17.26 32.84
CA PRO A 35 -30.08 -18.19 33.94
C PRO A 35 -29.08 -19.34 33.91
N LYS A 36 -28.50 -19.67 35.07
CA LYS A 36 -27.40 -20.67 35.16
C LYS A 36 -27.77 -22.02 34.52
N SER A 37 -28.98 -22.53 34.78
CA SER A 37 -29.44 -23.79 34.18
C SER A 37 -29.44 -23.70 32.65
N THR A 38 -30.03 -22.63 32.09
CA THR A 38 -30.06 -22.39 30.64
C THR A 38 -28.66 -22.25 30.03
N LEU A 39 -27.72 -21.63 30.74
CA LEU A 39 -26.33 -21.52 30.29
C LEU A 39 -25.62 -22.87 30.25
N TYR A 40 -25.76 -23.70 31.30
CA TYR A 40 -25.17 -25.03 31.32
C TYR A 40 -25.82 -25.96 30.28
N ASP A 41 -27.13 -25.88 30.09
CA ASP A 41 -27.83 -26.64 29.03
C ASP A 41 -27.30 -26.25 27.63
N LEU A 42 -27.08 -24.95 27.39
CA LEU A 42 -26.48 -24.45 26.15
C LEU A 42 -25.04 -24.93 25.97
N LEU A 43 -24.20 -24.83 27.00
CA LEU A 43 -22.80 -25.25 26.93
C LEU A 43 -22.68 -26.76 26.72
N ASN A 44 -23.52 -27.55 27.39
CA ASN A 44 -23.58 -29.00 27.20
C ASN A 44 -23.99 -29.34 25.76
N LEU A 45 -25.05 -28.72 25.23
CA LEU A 45 -25.47 -28.91 23.84
C LEU A 45 -24.36 -28.56 22.84
N LEU A 46 -23.66 -27.44 23.04
CA LEU A 46 -22.56 -27.03 22.17
C LEU A 46 -21.35 -27.97 22.30
N LYS A 47 -21.09 -28.51 23.50
CA LYS A 47 -20.01 -29.47 23.77
C LYS A 47 -20.30 -30.83 23.14
N GLU A 48 -21.55 -31.31 23.22
CA GLU A 48 -22.03 -32.52 22.54
C GLU A 48 -21.90 -32.40 21.01
N CYS A 49 -22.24 -31.22 20.46
CA CYS A 49 -22.03 -30.90 19.05
C CYS A 49 -20.56 -30.63 18.67
N ARG A 50 -19.61 -30.75 19.61
CA ARG A 50 -18.17 -30.47 19.43
C ARG A 50 -17.86 -29.06 18.92
N LEU A 51 -18.75 -28.09 19.20
CA LEU A 51 -18.56 -26.70 18.80
C LEU A 51 -17.74 -25.90 19.81
N VAL A 52 -17.73 -26.33 21.07
CA VAL A 52 -16.97 -25.72 22.15
C VAL A 52 -16.23 -26.77 22.97
N TYR A 53 -15.14 -26.36 23.61
CA TYR A 53 -14.41 -27.16 24.60
C TYR A 53 -14.21 -26.36 25.88
N GLU A 54 -14.02 -27.08 26.97
CA GLU A 54 -13.70 -26.53 28.29
C GLU A 54 -12.18 -26.67 28.51
N ASP A 55 -11.54 -25.56 28.85
CA ASP A 55 -10.12 -25.48 29.16
C ASP A 55 -9.86 -25.82 30.63
N GLU A 56 -8.60 -25.98 31.02
CA GLU A 56 -8.19 -26.38 32.38
C GLU A 56 -8.68 -25.40 33.47
N ASP A 57 -8.82 -24.12 33.11
CA ASP A 57 -9.33 -23.05 33.99
C ASP A 57 -10.87 -23.02 34.08
N GLY A 58 -11.58 -24.00 33.49
CA GLY A 58 -13.04 -24.05 33.45
C GLY A 58 -13.68 -23.05 32.48
N LYS A 59 -12.89 -22.42 31.61
CA LYS A 59 -13.36 -21.51 30.56
C LYS A 59 -13.75 -22.27 29.30
N TYR A 60 -14.83 -21.84 28.66
CA TYR A 60 -15.33 -22.43 27.43
C TYR A 60 -14.91 -21.59 26.22
N TYR A 61 -14.40 -22.25 25.18
CA TYR A 61 -14.00 -21.63 23.91
C TYR A 61 -14.57 -22.40 22.73
N PHE A 62 -14.66 -21.78 21.56
CA PHE A 62 -14.95 -22.52 20.34
C PHE A 62 -13.84 -23.52 19.97
N ALA A 63 -14.23 -24.71 19.50
CA ALA A 63 -13.33 -25.80 19.14
C ALA A 63 -12.28 -25.42 18.08
N TRP A 64 -12.64 -24.60 17.09
CA TRP A 64 -11.71 -24.13 16.04
C TRP A 64 -10.52 -23.30 16.59
N ARG A 65 -10.62 -22.74 17.82
CA ARG A 65 -9.47 -22.11 18.48
C ARG A 65 -8.44 -23.11 18.97
N LYS A 66 -8.88 -24.29 19.42
CA LYS A 66 -7.98 -25.37 19.83
C LYS A 66 -7.20 -25.87 18.62
N GLU A 67 -7.89 -26.16 17.53
CA GLU A 67 -7.28 -26.57 16.26
C GLU A 67 -6.29 -25.50 15.75
N ARG A 68 -6.67 -24.22 15.83
CA ARG A 68 -5.77 -23.12 15.45
C ARG A 68 -4.54 -23.03 16.36
N LYS A 69 -4.69 -23.12 17.69
CA LYS A 69 -3.56 -23.12 18.63
C LYS A 69 -2.63 -24.31 18.39
N GLU A 70 -3.19 -25.50 18.17
CA GLU A 70 -2.42 -26.72 17.85
C GLU A 70 -1.67 -26.58 16.52
N ILE A 71 -2.28 -25.98 15.49
CA ILE A 71 -1.61 -25.65 14.23
C ILE A 71 -0.50 -24.62 14.45
N GLU A 72 -0.75 -23.55 15.22
CA GLU A 72 0.25 -22.53 15.53
C GLU A 72 1.42 -23.10 16.33
N GLU A 73 1.17 -23.99 17.29
CA GLU A 73 2.21 -24.71 18.05
C GLU A 73 2.99 -25.70 17.18
N LYS A 74 2.29 -26.46 16.33
CA LYS A 74 2.92 -27.35 15.36
C LYS A 74 3.84 -26.56 14.42
N TRP A 75 3.38 -25.43 13.89
CA TRP A 75 4.20 -24.55 13.07
C TRP A 75 5.35 -23.93 13.83
N LYS A 76 5.18 -23.57 15.11
CA LYS A 76 6.29 -23.13 15.97
C LYS A 76 7.34 -24.21 16.15
N LYS A 77 6.94 -25.46 16.43
CA LYS A 77 7.85 -26.60 16.58
C LYS A 77 8.55 -26.96 15.28
N GLU A 78 7.81 -27.09 14.18
CA GLU A 78 8.40 -27.34 12.85
C GLU A 78 9.37 -26.22 12.45
N ARG A 79 9.04 -24.96 12.77
CA ARG A 79 9.94 -23.83 12.58
C ARG A 79 11.17 -23.92 13.47
N GLU A 80 11.05 -24.23 14.75
CA GLU A 80 12.18 -24.43 15.66
C GLU A 80 13.07 -25.59 15.20
N GLU A 81 12.49 -26.68 14.72
CA GLU A 81 13.23 -27.81 14.15
C GLU A 81 13.94 -27.45 12.85
N ILE A 82 13.29 -26.69 11.95
CA ILE A 82 13.93 -26.17 10.73
C ILE A 82 15.05 -25.19 11.08
N LEU A 83 14.82 -24.28 12.04
CA LEU A 83 15.84 -23.36 12.53
C LEU A 83 17.00 -24.15 13.15
N ASN A 84 16.73 -25.13 14.00
CA ASN A 84 17.76 -25.95 14.62
C ASN A 84 18.47 -26.87 13.61
N ARG A 85 17.81 -27.31 12.53
CA ARG A 85 18.39 -28.22 11.54
C ARG A 85 19.20 -27.49 10.48
N PHE A 86 18.78 -26.30 10.08
CA PHE A 86 19.40 -25.54 8.99
C PHE A 86 20.23 -24.34 9.46
N PHE A 87 20.04 -23.86 10.69
CA PHE A 87 20.71 -22.66 11.22
C PHE A 87 21.67 -22.95 12.40
N TYR A 88 21.98 -24.21 12.73
CA TYR A 88 22.91 -24.55 13.83
C TYR A 88 24.41 -24.26 13.63
N PRO A 89 24.94 -23.69 12.52
CA PRO A 89 26.25 -23.05 12.58
C PRO A 89 26.20 -21.58 13.02
N PHE A 90 25.02 -20.99 13.26
CA PHE A 90 24.90 -19.58 13.65
C PHE A 90 24.69 -19.43 15.16
N ALA A 91 25.48 -18.57 15.81
CA ALA A 91 25.14 -18.12 17.15
C ALA A 91 23.78 -17.39 17.07
N PRO A 92 22.77 -17.72 17.90
CA PRO A 92 21.46 -17.04 17.89
C PRO A 92 21.56 -15.50 17.91
N GLN A 93 22.63 -14.96 18.49
CA GLN A 93 22.94 -13.53 18.53
C GLN A 93 23.17 -12.92 17.15
N ASP A 94 23.79 -13.65 16.20
CA ASP A 94 24.09 -13.14 14.86
C ASP A 94 22.83 -13.07 13.99
N TYR A 95 21.92 -14.02 14.16
CA TYR A 95 20.61 -13.98 13.50
C TYR A 95 19.80 -12.78 13.97
N GLU A 96 19.71 -12.56 15.29
CA GLU A 96 18.99 -11.41 15.85
C GLU A 96 19.60 -10.08 15.38
N ARG A 97 20.93 -9.97 15.32
CA ARG A 97 21.61 -8.79 14.75
C ARG A 97 21.26 -8.57 13.28
N LYS A 98 21.24 -9.63 12.47
CA LYS A 98 20.86 -9.54 11.05
C LYS A 98 19.38 -9.17 10.89
N LEU A 99 18.51 -9.73 11.71
CA LEU A 99 17.07 -9.40 11.71
C LEU A 99 16.84 -7.95 12.08
N GLU A 100 17.51 -7.46 13.12
CA GLU A 100 17.41 -6.06 13.53
C GLU A 100 17.94 -5.12 12.44
N HIS A 101 19.07 -5.46 11.81
CA HIS A 101 19.56 -4.75 10.63
C HIS A 101 18.47 -4.69 9.54
N CYS A 102 17.83 -5.81 9.21
CA CYS A 102 16.78 -5.85 8.20
C CYS A 102 15.55 -5.01 8.58
N LYS A 103 15.15 -4.97 9.85
CA LYS A 103 14.06 -4.09 10.31
C LYS A 103 14.41 -2.62 10.10
N ASN A 104 15.63 -2.22 10.47
CA ASN A 104 16.11 -0.85 10.32
C ASN A 104 16.12 -0.37 8.85
N LEU A 105 16.25 -1.30 7.89
CA LEU A 105 16.14 -0.97 6.46
C LEU A 105 14.71 -0.57 6.06
N PHE A 106 13.70 -1.02 6.82
CA PHE A 106 12.28 -0.78 6.62
C PHE A 106 11.72 0.26 7.60
N GLU A 107 12.57 1.05 8.23
CA GLU A 107 12.14 2.10 9.15
C GLU A 107 12.14 3.48 8.48
N ILE A 108 11.06 4.23 8.73
CA ILE A 108 10.93 5.64 8.39
C ILE A 108 10.64 6.39 9.70
N GLU A 109 11.52 7.33 10.07
CA GLU A 109 11.33 8.20 11.24
C GLU A 109 11.08 7.38 12.53
N GLY A 110 11.78 6.25 12.66
CA GLY A 110 11.68 5.34 13.81
C GLY A 110 10.41 4.49 13.84
N LYS A 111 9.66 4.41 12.74
CA LYS A 111 8.48 3.55 12.59
C LYS A 111 8.68 2.55 11.47
N PHE A 112 8.23 1.32 11.68
CA PHE A 112 8.27 0.30 10.65
C PHE A 112 7.23 0.63 9.56
N VAL A 113 7.60 0.46 8.29
CA VAL A 113 6.76 0.87 7.15
C VAL A 113 5.35 0.27 7.12
N LEU A 114 5.15 -0.91 7.74
CA LEU A 114 3.83 -1.55 7.82
C LEU A 114 2.95 -1.03 8.96
N ASP A 115 3.43 -0.09 9.77
CA ASP A 115 2.64 0.49 10.87
C ASP A 115 1.68 1.58 10.39
N SER A 116 1.74 1.97 9.11
CA SER A 116 0.78 2.89 8.49
C SER A 116 0.43 2.48 7.05
N PRO A 117 -0.83 2.66 6.60
CA PRO A 117 -1.23 2.35 5.23
C PRO A 117 -0.43 3.11 4.14
N ALA A 118 0.03 4.33 4.46
CA ALA A 118 0.84 5.16 3.56
C ALA A 118 2.35 4.87 3.67
N GLY A 119 2.79 4.07 4.64
CA GLY A 119 4.19 3.89 4.98
C GLY A 119 5.00 3.23 3.87
N ILE A 120 4.47 2.16 3.26
CA ILE A 120 5.11 1.49 2.13
C ILE A 120 5.19 2.41 0.92
N GLU A 121 4.11 3.13 0.61
CA GLU A 121 4.10 4.05 -0.52
C GLU A 121 5.14 5.16 -0.35
N SER A 122 5.17 5.80 0.82
CA SER A 122 6.20 6.78 1.16
C SER A 122 7.60 6.17 1.07
N PHE A 123 7.79 4.93 1.53
CA PHE A 123 9.06 4.22 1.46
C PHE A 123 9.56 4.05 0.03
N VAL A 124 8.71 3.59 -0.90
CA VAL A 124 9.10 3.40 -2.30
C VAL A 124 9.48 4.74 -2.95
N TRP A 125 8.69 5.80 -2.75
CA TRP A 125 9.03 7.14 -3.25
C TRP A 125 10.37 7.65 -2.70
N ARG A 126 10.60 7.41 -1.41
CA ARG A 126 11.82 7.75 -0.70
C ARG A 126 13.07 7.01 -1.20
N MET A 127 12.94 5.91 -1.94
CA MET A 127 14.07 5.21 -2.58
C MET A 127 14.70 6.00 -3.74
N LEU A 128 14.03 7.06 -4.25
CA LEU A 128 14.57 7.92 -5.32
C LEU A 128 15.39 9.10 -4.78
N GLU A 129 15.18 9.50 -3.53
CA GLU A 129 15.79 10.70 -2.94
C GLU A 129 17.32 10.58 -2.76
N GLU A 130 17.88 9.38 -2.89
CA GLU A 130 19.24 9.02 -2.46
C GLU A 130 20.36 9.29 -3.48
N GLU A 131 20.05 9.81 -4.66
CA GLU A 131 21.07 10.29 -5.60
C GLU A 131 21.58 11.71 -5.28
N LYS A 132 20.93 12.41 -4.34
CA LYS A 132 21.48 13.66 -3.79
C LYS A 132 22.58 13.31 -2.80
N GLU A 133 23.78 13.79 -3.09
CA GLU A 133 25.09 13.37 -2.58
C GLU A 133 25.28 13.37 -1.04
N GLU A 134 24.33 13.94 -0.29
CA GLU A 134 24.33 14.07 1.16
C GLU A 134 23.79 12.82 1.91
N LEU A 135 23.22 11.84 1.21
CA LEU A 135 22.57 10.66 1.81
C LEU A 135 23.42 9.38 1.79
N ARG A 136 24.75 9.46 1.67
CA ARG A 136 25.68 8.31 1.55
C ARG A 136 25.59 7.26 2.68
N SER A 137 24.92 7.57 3.79
CA SER A 137 24.75 6.72 4.97
C SER A 137 23.29 6.33 5.27
N SER A 138 22.33 6.64 4.39
CA SER A 138 20.92 6.37 4.64
C SER A 138 20.62 4.85 4.69
N PRO A 139 19.66 4.42 5.52
CA PRO A 139 19.17 3.04 5.54
C PRO A 139 18.75 2.49 4.17
N ARG A 140 18.30 3.34 3.24
CA ARG A 140 17.73 2.91 1.96
C ARG A 140 18.80 2.63 0.89
N LYS A 141 20.01 3.21 0.99
CA LYS A 141 21.18 2.76 0.22
C LYS A 141 21.46 1.28 0.48
N TYR A 142 21.43 0.90 1.76
CA TYR A 142 21.64 -0.48 2.18
C TYR A 142 20.48 -1.37 1.78
N PHE A 143 19.25 -0.87 1.82
CA PHE A 143 18.09 -1.57 1.29
C PHE A 143 18.25 -1.90 -0.20
N LEU A 144 18.63 -0.92 -1.02
CA LEU A 144 18.89 -1.16 -2.45
C LEU A 144 20.01 -2.17 -2.69
N GLN A 145 21.07 -2.19 -1.89
CA GLN A 145 22.11 -3.24 -1.95
C GLN A 145 21.53 -4.63 -1.63
N HIS A 146 20.66 -4.74 -0.62
CA HIS A 146 19.94 -5.97 -0.29
C HIS A 146 19.06 -6.45 -1.45
N ILE A 147 18.26 -5.55 -2.02
CA ILE A 147 17.39 -5.87 -3.14
C ILE A 147 18.22 -6.28 -4.37
N LYS A 148 19.30 -5.57 -4.67
CA LYS A 148 20.18 -5.87 -5.81
C LYS A 148 20.85 -7.24 -5.71
N SER A 149 21.28 -7.64 -4.51
CA SER A 149 22.03 -8.88 -4.30
C SER A 149 21.15 -10.10 -4.03
N GLY A 150 20.01 -9.92 -3.33
CA GLY A 150 19.12 -11.02 -2.93
C GLY A 150 17.84 -11.14 -3.75
N TYR A 151 17.40 -10.06 -4.40
CA TYR A 151 16.08 -9.98 -5.05
C TYR A 151 16.16 -9.30 -6.43
N PRO A 152 16.90 -9.89 -7.39
CA PRO A 152 17.20 -9.24 -8.67
C PRO A 152 15.95 -8.84 -9.47
N GLU A 153 14.85 -9.58 -9.36
CA GLU A 153 13.59 -9.22 -10.04
C GLU A 153 12.94 -7.96 -9.44
N ILE A 154 13.03 -7.77 -8.13
CA ILE A 154 12.54 -6.54 -7.47
C ILE A 154 13.47 -5.37 -7.82
N TYR A 155 14.78 -5.61 -7.89
CA TYR A 155 15.74 -4.59 -8.32
C TYR A 155 15.49 -4.11 -9.76
N LYS A 156 15.20 -5.02 -10.69
CA LYS A 156 14.81 -4.68 -12.07
C LYS A 156 13.54 -3.82 -12.12
N LEU A 157 12.55 -4.10 -11.28
CA LEU A 157 11.34 -3.26 -11.18
C LEU A 157 11.68 -1.84 -10.72
N TYR A 158 12.59 -1.71 -9.74
CA TYR A 158 13.06 -0.40 -9.27
C TYR A 158 13.78 0.38 -10.38
N GLU A 159 14.75 -0.24 -11.06
CA GLU A 159 15.48 0.41 -12.16
C GLU A 159 14.54 0.84 -13.28
N ARG A 160 13.63 -0.04 -13.71
CA ARG A 160 12.65 0.29 -14.76
C ARG A 160 11.70 1.42 -14.34
N TRP A 161 11.22 1.39 -13.09
CA TRP A 161 10.35 2.46 -12.57
C TRP A 161 11.07 3.81 -12.56
N LYS A 162 12.35 3.83 -12.16
CA LYS A 162 13.20 5.01 -12.17
C LYS A 162 13.45 5.56 -13.58
N GLU A 163 13.70 4.70 -14.56
CA GLU A 163 13.80 5.09 -15.98
C GLU A 163 12.49 5.69 -16.48
N LEU A 164 11.37 5.03 -16.20
CA LEU A 164 10.03 5.48 -16.59
C LEU A 164 9.70 6.86 -16.01
N LEU A 165 10.15 7.20 -14.81
CA LEU A 165 9.98 8.55 -14.27
C LEU A 165 10.63 9.62 -15.14
N LYS A 166 11.86 9.37 -15.62
CA LYS A 166 12.56 10.28 -16.53
C LYS A 166 11.84 10.38 -17.88
N GLU A 167 11.44 9.23 -18.44
CA GLU A 167 10.69 9.18 -19.71
C GLU A 167 9.36 9.94 -19.61
N VAL A 168 8.64 9.81 -18.50
CA VAL A 168 7.39 10.53 -18.22
C VAL A 168 7.63 12.04 -18.11
N ASP A 169 8.65 12.46 -17.37
CA ASP A 169 9.00 13.88 -17.21
C ASP A 169 9.39 14.53 -18.55
N GLU A 170 10.17 13.82 -19.38
CA GLU A 170 10.54 14.27 -20.72
C GLU A 170 9.32 14.36 -21.65
N ALA A 171 8.43 13.35 -21.62
CA ALA A 171 7.21 13.36 -22.40
C ALA A 171 6.26 14.50 -21.98
N TRP A 172 6.14 14.77 -20.68
CA TRP A 172 5.37 15.90 -20.17
C TRP A 172 5.96 17.25 -20.61
N LYS A 173 7.29 17.40 -20.57
CA LYS A 173 7.97 18.61 -21.05
C LYS A 173 7.70 18.84 -22.54
N ALA A 174 7.83 17.80 -23.37
CA ALA A 174 7.55 17.90 -24.80
C ALA A 174 6.09 18.30 -25.08
N PHE A 175 5.13 17.63 -24.41
CA PHE A 175 3.71 17.96 -24.53
C PHE A 175 3.40 19.40 -24.11
N SER A 176 3.86 19.81 -22.93
CA SER A 176 3.57 21.15 -22.38
C SER A 176 4.24 22.26 -23.19
N GLN A 177 5.47 22.03 -23.68
CA GLN A 177 6.15 22.96 -24.57
C GLN A 177 5.37 23.18 -25.86
N GLU A 178 4.96 22.10 -26.54
CA GLU A 178 4.20 22.21 -27.80
C GLU A 178 2.86 22.94 -27.61
N VAL A 179 2.12 22.63 -26.54
CA VAL A 179 0.86 23.34 -26.22
C VAL A 179 1.13 24.83 -26.00
N ASN A 180 2.16 25.18 -25.22
CA ASN A 180 2.48 26.56 -24.90
C ASN A 180 2.98 27.34 -26.12
N GLU A 181 3.80 26.74 -26.99
CA GLU A 181 4.27 27.37 -28.23
C GLU A 181 3.12 27.65 -29.22
N ARG A 182 2.14 26.76 -29.29
CA ARG A 182 0.91 27.00 -30.07
C ARG A 182 0.04 28.07 -29.43
N ALA A 183 -0.11 28.02 -28.11
CA ALA A 183 -0.89 29.00 -27.38
C ALA A 183 -0.32 30.42 -27.56
N ALA A 184 1.01 30.58 -27.51
CA ALA A 184 1.69 31.86 -27.69
C ALA A 184 1.43 32.53 -29.07
N LYS A 185 0.98 31.76 -30.07
CA LYS A 185 0.59 32.29 -31.39
C LYS A 185 -0.83 32.88 -31.41
N LYS A 186 -1.69 32.47 -30.46
CA LYS A 186 -3.11 32.86 -30.40
C LYS A 186 -3.46 33.70 -29.16
N PHE A 187 -2.72 33.55 -28.07
CA PHE A 187 -2.99 34.14 -26.76
C PHE A 187 -1.71 34.72 -26.15
N THR A 188 -1.87 35.65 -25.23
CA THR A 188 -0.78 36.05 -24.34
C THR A 188 -0.66 34.99 -23.25
N VAL A 189 0.49 34.32 -23.14
CA VAL A 189 0.69 33.30 -22.09
C VAL A 189 1.36 33.95 -20.89
N SER A 190 0.79 33.77 -19.70
CA SER A 190 1.35 34.30 -18.44
C SER A 190 1.34 33.24 -17.34
N GLU A 191 2.29 33.34 -16.42
CA GLU A 191 2.31 32.53 -15.20
C GLU A 191 1.30 33.01 -14.14
N LYS A 192 0.76 34.24 -14.30
CA LYS A 192 -0.22 34.83 -13.38
C LYS A 192 -1.39 35.49 -14.12
N PRO A 193 -2.62 35.42 -13.58
CA PRO A 193 -3.77 36.16 -14.10
C PRO A 193 -3.51 37.67 -14.04
N ARG A 194 -3.75 38.39 -15.13
CA ARG A 194 -3.84 39.88 -15.17
C ARG A 194 -5.23 40.27 -15.66
N GLU A 195 -5.70 41.47 -15.33
CA GLU A 195 -7.07 41.92 -15.61
C GLU A 195 -7.25 42.47 -17.04
N ASP A 196 -6.14 42.66 -17.76
CA ASP A 196 -6.06 43.65 -18.84
C ASP A 196 -5.69 43.07 -20.22
N GLU A 197 -5.53 41.75 -20.37
CA GLU A 197 -5.11 41.13 -21.64
C GLU A 197 -5.76 39.74 -21.84
N LYS A 198 -5.77 39.23 -23.09
CA LYS A 198 -6.12 37.84 -23.46
C LYS A 198 -5.09 36.85 -22.88
N VAL A 199 -5.02 36.76 -21.56
CA VAL A 199 -4.02 36.00 -20.83
C VAL A 199 -4.53 34.59 -20.56
N VAL A 200 -3.78 33.59 -20.98
CA VAL A 200 -4.01 32.19 -20.61
C VAL A 200 -2.94 31.67 -19.65
N TRP A 201 -3.34 30.96 -18.60
CA TRP A 201 -2.45 30.24 -17.68
C TRP A 201 -2.90 28.78 -17.49
N GLN A 202 -1.98 27.92 -17.02
CA GLN A 202 -2.23 26.47 -16.81
C GLN A 202 -2.78 25.73 -18.04
N LEU A 203 -2.59 26.28 -19.24
CA LEU A 203 -3.25 25.81 -20.44
C LEU A 203 -2.84 24.39 -20.84
N SER A 204 -1.57 24.01 -20.63
CA SER A 204 -1.10 22.63 -20.83
C SER A 204 -1.88 21.63 -19.97
N GLN A 205 -2.15 21.95 -18.70
CA GLN A 205 -2.90 21.09 -17.77
C GLN A 205 -4.40 21.05 -18.13
N ALA A 206 -4.94 22.16 -18.62
CA ALA A 206 -6.31 22.23 -19.12
C ALA A 206 -6.50 21.36 -20.38
N VAL A 207 -5.59 21.50 -21.36
CA VAL A 207 -5.58 20.69 -22.58
C VAL A 207 -5.40 19.21 -22.25
N GLU A 208 -4.49 18.87 -21.32
CA GLU A 208 -4.31 17.50 -20.82
C GLU A 208 -5.64 16.89 -20.36
N LYS A 209 -6.39 17.59 -19.50
CA LYS A 209 -7.71 17.13 -19.01
C LYS A 209 -8.71 16.95 -20.14
N CYS A 210 -8.74 17.87 -21.11
CA CYS A 210 -9.63 17.77 -22.27
C CYS A 210 -9.31 16.56 -23.15
N ILE A 211 -8.02 16.30 -23.41
CA ILE A 211 -7.61 15.12 -24.19
C ILE A 211 -7.96 13.84 -23.43
N HIS A 212 -7.65 13.79 -22.11
CA HIS A 212 -7.94 12.64 -21.26
C HIS A 212 -9.43 12.26 -21.29
N LEU A 213 -10.30 13.25 -21.12
CA LEU A 213 -11.75 13.06 -21.04
C LEU A 213 -12.44 13.05 -22.42
N ARG A 214 -11.66 13.25 -23.50
CA ARG A 214 -12.15 13.38 -24.89
C ARG A 214 -13.32 14.36 -25.02
N ARG A 215 -13.26 15.45 -24.26
CA ARG A 215 -14.30 16.46 -24.22
C ARG A 215 -13.66 17.82 -23.98
N VAL A 216 -14.26 18.84 -24.59
CA VAL A 216 -13.92 20.23 -24.34
C VAL A 216 -15.02 20.79 -23.45
N ASP A 217 -14.64 21.32 -22.29
CA ASP A 217 -15.55 21.94 -21.33
C ASP A 217 -14.98 23.30 -20.96
N VAL A 218 -15.42 24.33 -21.67
CA VAL A 218 -15.04 25.72 -21.40
C VAL A 218 -16.28 26.45 -20.91
N ARG A 219 -16.20 27.10 -19.74
CA ARG A 219 -17.33 27.84 -19.17
C ARG A 219 -16.88 29.14 -18.52
N GLU A 220 -17.82 30.06 -18.44
CA GLU A 220 -17.70 31.26 -17.62
C GLU A 220 -18.33 31.00 -16.26
N GLU A 221 -17.62 31.36 -15.19
CA GLU A 221 -18.16 31.30 -13.84
C GLU A 221 -17.45 32.33 -12.95
N GLY A 222 -18.22 33.33 -12.48
CA GLY A 222 -17.73 34.36 -11.55
C GLY A 222 -16.75 35.37 -12.16
N GLY A 223 -16.87 35.70 -13.44
CA GLY A 223 -15.93 36.60 -14.15
C GLY A 223 -14.61 35.93 -14.51
N PHE A 224 -14.61 34.60 -14.57
CA PHE A 224 -13.45 33.80 -14.96
C PHE A 224 -13.83 32.79 -16.03
N VAL A 225 -12.90 32.52 -16.93
CA VAL A 225 -12.97 31.42 -17.88
C VAL A 225 -12.31 30.19 -17.27
N TRP A 226 -13.08 29.12 -17.20
CA TRP A 226 -12.69 27.83 -16.70
C TRP A 226 -12.61 26.83 -17.84
N VAL A 227 -11.55 26.02 -17.83
CA VAL A 227 -11.49 24.77 -18.60
C VAL A 227 -11.59 23.64 -17.60
N TYR A 228 -12.70 22.91 -17.64
CA TYR A 228 -13.11 22.00 -16.58
C TYR A 228 -13.15 22.70 -15.21
N ASN A 229 -12.15 22.42 -14.36
CA ASN A 229 -12.02 22.97 -13.01
C ASN A 229 -10.70 23.74 -12.85
N LEU A 230 -10.10 24.16 -13.97
CA LEU A 230 -8.92 25.00 -13.99
C LEU A 230 -9.35 26.36 -14.51
N THR A 231 -9.17 27.38 -13.69
CA THR A 231 -9.28 28.75 -14.15
C THR A 231 -8.13 29.00 -15.13
N VAL A 232 -8.41 29.57 -16.29
CA VAL A 232 -7.38 29.81 -17.33
C VAL A 232 -7.34 31.25 -17.84
N SER A 233 -8.41 32.03 -17.67
CA SER A 233 -8.46 33.45 -18.06
C SER A 233 -9.50 34.22 -17.21
N LYS A 234 -9.42 35.56 -17.23
CA LYS A 234 -10.49 36.48 -16.79
C LYS A 234 -11.28 37.09 -17.98
N ASP A 235 -10.76 36.95 -19.19
CA ASP A 235 -11.37 37.52 -20.40
C ASP A 235 -12.33 36.51 -21.03
N GLU A 236 -13.63 36.73 -20.88
CA GLU A 236 -14.71 35.89 -21.41
C GLU A 236 -14.75 35.86 -22.94
N SER A 237 -14.19 36.88 -23.60
CA SER A 237 -14.19 36.96 -25.07
C SER A 237 -13.37 35.85 -25.72
N ILE A 238 -12.46 35.21 -24.98
CA ILE A 238 -11.58 34.16 -25.50
C ILE A 238 -12.24 32.78 -25.55
N ILE A 239 -13.43 32.58 -24.96
CA ILE A 239 -14.03 31.24 -24.79
C ILE A 239 -14.08 30.46 -26.11
N LYS A 240 -14.55 31.09 -27.20
CA LYS A 240 -14.64 30.44 -28.51
C LYS A 240 -13.26 30.12 -29.10
N ASP A 241 -12.34 31.08 -29.04
CA ASP A 241 -10.95 30.91 -29.51
C ASP A 241 -10.27 29.75 -28.76
N LEU A 242 -10.55 29.64 -27.47
CA LEU A 242 -10.01 28.61 -26.57
C LEU A 242 -10.61 27.23 -26.84
N GLU A 243 -11.93 27.13 -27.05
CA GLU A 243 -12.55 25.87 -27.47
C GLU A 243 -11.95 25.35 -28.78
N GLU A 244 -11.83 26.23 -29.78
CA GLU A 244 -11.24 25.88 -31.08
C GLU A 244 -9.78 25.46 -30.92
N PHE A 245 -9.00 26.20 -30.11
CA PHE A 245 -7.61 25.86 -29.80
C PHE A 245 -7.49 24.47 -29.16
N ILE A 246 -8.32 24.16 -28.15
CA ILE A 246 -8.28 22.87 -27.45
C ILE A 246 -8.68 21.74 -28.41
N ARG A 247 -9.74 21.90 -29.21
CA ARG A 247 -10.13 20.91 -30.23
C ARG A 247 -8.98 20.66 -31.20
N GLY A 248 -8.34 21.73 -31.68
CA GLY A 248 -7.16 21.63 -32.54
C GLY A 248 -6.00 20.88 -31.88
N CYS A 249 -5.75 21.07 -30.59
CA CYS A 249 -4.72 20.32 -29.86
C CYS A 249 -5.03 18.83 -29.74
N ILE A 250 -6.30 18.47 -29.50
CA ILE A 250 -6.75 17.07 -29.40
C ILE A 250 -6.50 16.32 -30.71
N GLU A 251 -6.74 16.96 -31.85
CA GLU A 251 -6.71 16.34 -33.18
C GLU A 251 -5.34 16.44 -33.88
N SER A 252 -4.31 16.92 -33.19
CA SER A 252 -2.97 17.13 -33.79
C SER A 252 -1.83 16.64 -32.88
N GLU A 253 -0.61 17.06 -33.17
CA GLU A 253 0.62 16.64 -32.48
C GLU A 253 0.57 16.70 -30.94
N PRO A 254 -0.02 17.72 -30.26
CA PRO A 254 -0.20 17.69 -28.81
C PRO A 254 -1.00 16.47 -28.33
N GLY A 255 -2.02 16.05 -29.10
CA GLY A 255 -2.78 14.84 -28.84
C GLY A 255 -1.94 13.57 -28.97
N GLU A 256 -1.01 13.51 -29.91
CA GLU A 256 -0.03 12.41 -30.05
C GLU A 256 0.98 12.39 -28.91
N LEU A 257 1.55 13.54 -28.56
CA LEU A 257 2.46 13.69 -27.43
C LEU A 257 1.79 13.30 -26.12
N TYR A 258 0.53 13.72 -25.91
CA TYR A 258 -0.25 13.33 -24.74
C TYR A 258 -0.51 11.82 -24.70
N ARG A 259 -0.83 11.17 -25.83
CA ARG A 259 -1.00 9.71 -25.87
C ARG A 259 0.26 8.99 -25.43
N LYS A 260 1.43 9.40 -25.96
CA LYS A 260 2.72 8.85 -25.54
C LYS A 260 2.98 9.09 -24.04
N TYR A 261 2.76 10.31 -23.56
CA TYR A 261 2.87 10.64 -22.13
C TYR A 261 1.95 9.75 -21.28
N SER A 262 0.69 9.58 -21.67
CA SER A 262 -0.31 8.77 -20.96
C SER A 262 0.05 7.28 -20.93
N GLU A 263 0.58 6.73 -22.03
CA GLU A 263 1.08 5.36 -22.09
C GLU A 263 2.26 5.14 -21.14
N LEU A 264 3.22 6.06 -21.14
CA LEU A 264 4.37 6.03 -20.22
C LEU A 264 3.92 6.16 -18.76
N LEU A 265 2.95 7.04 -18.49
CA LEU A 265 2.36 7.23 -17.16
C LEU A 265 1.72 5.93 -16.65
N ALA A 266 0.95 5.25 -17.50
CA ALA A 266 0.32 3.97 -17.17
C ALA A 266 1.36 2.86 -16.92
N GLN A 267 2.43 2.81 -17.73
CA GLN A 267 3.54 1.88 -17.51
C GLN A 267 4.27 2.16 -16.19
N ARG A 268 4.54 3.44 -15.88
CA ARG A 268 5.13 3.87 -14.61
C ARG A 268 4.27 3.40 -13.44
N ASP A 269 2.96 3.65 -13.49
CA ASP A 269 2.03 3.30 -12.40
C ASP A 269 1.90 1.80 -12.20
N SER A 270 1.80 1.04 -13.29
CA SER A 270 1.80 -0.42 -13.22
C SER A 270 3.10 -0.96 -12.60
N THR A 271 4.25 -0.41 -13.00
CA THR A 271 5.56 -0.82 -12.46
C THR A 271 5.69 -0.43 -10.98
N PHE A 272 5.24 0.76 -10.61
CA PHE A 272 5.21 1.23 -9.23
C PHE A 272 4.36 0.32 -8.34
N VAL A 273 3.15 -0.04 -8.76
CA VAL A 273 2.27 -0.94 -8.01
C VAL A 273 2.92 -2.30 -7.79
N ARG A 274 3.55 -2.87 -8.82
CA ARG A 274 4.27 -4.15 -8.70
C ARG A 274 5.47 -4.06 -7.75
N LEU A 275 6.24 -2.98 -7.84
CA LEU A 275 7.36 -2.71 -6.94
C LEU A 275 6.88 -2.56 -5.50
N LYS A 276 5.83 -1.77 -5.27
CA LYS A 276 5.19 -1.54 -3.97
C LYS A 276 4.79 -2.85 -3.30
N TYR A 277 4.05 -3.71 -3.99
CA TYR A 277 3.64 -5.01 -3.44
C TYR A 277 4.82 -5.96 -3.18
N SER A 278 5.84 -5.92 -4.04
CA SER A 278 7.04 -6.75 -3.84
C SER A 278 7.80 -6.33 -2.59
N ILE A 279 7.97 -5.02 -2.37
CA ILE A 279 8.60 -4.47 -1.17
C ILE A 279 7.75 -4.71 0.07
N GLU A 280 6.42 -4.59 -0.03
CA GLU A 280 5.48 -4.92 1.05
C GLU A 280 5.62 -6.38 1.49
N SER A 281 5.71 -7.31 0.54
CA SER A 281 5.94 -8.73 0.85
C SER A 281 7.22 -8.95 1.65
N LEU A 282 8.32 -8.28 1.27
CA LEU A 282 9.58 -8.36 2.00
C LEU A 282 9.47 -7.76 3.42
N ALA A 283 8.75 -6.65 3.57
CA ALA A 283 8.50 -6.05 4.87
C ALA A 283 7.68 -7.00 5.77
N VAL A 284 6.70 -7.72 5.20
CA VAL A 284 5.91 -8.74 5.90
C VAL A 284 6.82 -9.90 6.35
N ASP A 285 7.71 -10.39 5.50
CA ASP A 285 8.68 -11.43 5.85
C ASP A 285 9.56 -10.99 7.04
N VAL A 286 10.10 -9.77 7.00
CA VAL A 286 10.90 -9.19 8.11
C VAL A 286 10.09 -9.06 9.38
N LYS A 287 8.82 -8.62 9.30
CA LYS A 287 7.90 -8.56 10.44
C LYS A 287 7.64 -9.95 11.05
N HIS A 288 7.64 -11.00 10.22
CA HIS A 288 7.55 -12.39 10.67
C HIS A 288 8.90 -13.02 11.05
N ARG A 289 9.91 -12.18 11.30
CA ARG A 289 11.25 -12.55 11.74
C ARG A 289 12.01 -13.38 10.71
N ARG A 290 11.82 -13.13 9.41
CA ARG A 290 12.66 -13.66 8.33
C ARG A 290 13.62 -12.57 7.87
N VAL A 291 14.92 -12.88 7.85
CA VAL A 291 15.92 -11.92 7.37
C VAL A 291 15.85 -11.79 5.84
N LEU A 292 16.23 -10.63 5.32
CA LEU A 292 16.45 -10.48 3.88
C LEU A 292 17.61 -11.38 3.43
N GLU A 293 17.46 -11.98 2.25
CA GLU A 293 18.46 -12.85 1.63
C GLU A 293 19.67 -12.06 1.13
N GLY A 294 19.46 -10.81 0.74
CA GLY A 294 20.49 -9.90 0.27
C GLY A 294 21.55 -9.52 1.30
N HIS A 295 22.55 -8.80 0.80
CA HIS A 295 23.67 -8.28 1.58
C HIS A 295 23.94 -6.81 1.26
N CYS A 296 24.49 -6.10 2.24
CA CYS A 296 24.98 -4.75 2.09
C CYS A 296 26.27 -4.57 2.87
N GLU A 297 27.01 -3.50 2.60
CA GLU A 297 28.28 -3.18 3.28
C GLU A 297 28.15 -3.00 4.81
N LYS A 298 26.95 -2.71 5.31
CA LYS A 298 26.64 -2.62 6.75
C LYS A 298 26.05 -3.88 7.36
N CYS A 299 25.93 -4.98 6.60
CA CYS A 299 25.46 -6.24 7.18
C CYS A 299 26.41 -6.64 8.31
N PRO A 300 25.88 -7.11 9.46
CA PRO A 300 26.72 -7.72 10.47
C PRO A 300 27.53 -8.85 9.80
N PRO A 301 28.79 -9.08 10.23
CA PRO A 301 29.62 -10.16 9.73
C PRO A 301 28.99 -11.49 10.18
N VAL A 302 28.02 -11.95 9.41
CA VAL A 302 27.43 -13.26 9.55
C VAL A 302 28.26 -14.16 8.66
N THR A 303 28.83 -15.24 9.21
CA THR A 303 29.53 -16.28 8.45
C THR A 303 28.53 -16.99 7.56
N ILE A 304 28.17 -16.39 6.43
CA ILE A 304 27.20 -16.96 5.48
C ILE A 304 27.88 -18.16 4.81
N LEU A 305 27.74 -19.33 5.41
CA LEU A 305 27.85 -20.57 4.66
C LEU A 305 26.69 -20.55 3.67
N ASN A 306 27.03 -20.45 2.39
CA ASN A 306 26.11 -20.56 1.25
C ASN A 306 25.16 -21.76 1.46
N LEU A 307 23.94 -21.49 1.92
CA LEU A 307 22.88 -22.51 2.03
C LEU A 307 22.57 -23.14 0.65
N LYS A 308 22.90 -22.46 -0.46
CA LYS A 308 22.81 -23.01 -1.81
C LYS A 308 23.74 -24.20 -2.08
N ASN A 309 24.81 -24.39 -1.31
CA ASN A 309 25.73 -25.53 -1.49
C ASN A 309 25.43 -26.73 -0.58
N LEU A 310 24.43 -26.64 0.32
CA LEU A 310 24.06 -27.73 1.24
C LEU A 310 22.89 -28.61 0.74
N VAL A 311 22.32 -28.31 -0.43
CA VAL A 311 21.23 -29.09 -1.06
C VAL A 311 21.73 -30.01 -2.18
N LEU A 312 23.05 -30.06 -2.41
CA LEU A 312 23.68 -30.90 -3.46
C LEU A 312 24.74 -31.87 -2.91
N VAL A 313 24.51 -32.46 -1.74
CA VAL A 313 25.25 -33.65 -1.29
C VAL A 313 24.29 -34.75 -0.89
#